data_AF-A0A418GAF6-F1
#
_entry.id   AF-A0A418GAF6-F1
#
_cell.length_a   1.000
_cell.length_b   1.000
_cell.length_c   1.000
_cell.angle_alpha   90.00
_cell.angle_beta   90.00
_cell.angle_gamma   90.00
#
_symmetry.space_group_name_H-M   'P 1'
#
loop_
_entity.id
_entity.type
_entity.pdbx_description
1 polymer ?
#
loop_
_entity_poly.entity_id
_entity_poly.type
_entity_poly.pdbx_seq_one_letter_code
_entity_poly.pdbx_strand_id
1 'polypeptide(L)'
;MPEGPEIRRAADNLEAAIKGKPLTDVWFAFPQLKSYQSRLIGQHVTHVETRGKALLTHFSNDLTLYSHNQLYGVWRVVDTGEEPQTTRVLRVKLQTADKTILLYSASDIEMLTPEQLTTHPFLQRVGPDVLDPNLTPEVVKERLLSPRFRNRQFAGLLLDQAFLAGLGNYLRVEILWQVGLTGNHKAKDLNAAQLDALAHALLDTPRLSYATRGQVDENKYHGALFR
;
A
#
# COMPACT_ATOMS: atom_id res chain seq x y z
N MET A 1 -2.49 10.86 4.50
CA MET A 1 -2.30 9.94 3.37
C MET A 1 -2.05 8.56 3.95
N PRO A 2 -2.78 7.51 3.54
CA PRO A 2 -2.44 6.13 3.90
C PRO A 2 -1.00 5.79 3.44
N GLU A 3 -0.22 5.13 4.28
CA GLU A 3 1.11 4.62 3.93
C GLU A 3 1.06 3.09 3.79
N GLY A 4 2.20 2.43 3.58
CA GLY A 4 2.27 0.98 3.36
C GLY A 4 1.47 0.16 4.39
N PRO A 5 1.64 0.40 5.71
CA PRO A 5 0.88 -0.31 6.76
C PRO A 5 -0.64 -0.20 6.62
N GLU A 6 -1.16 0.99 6.32
CA GLU A 6 -2.60 1.19 6.12
C GLU A 6 -3.10 0.51 4.84
N ILE A 7 -2.30 0.51 3.77
CA ILE A 7 -2.65 -0.13 2.51
C ILE A 7 -2.63 -1.66 2.65
N ARG A 8 -1.67 -2.24 3.36
CA ARG A 8 -1.64 -3.69 3.65
C ARG A 8 -2.84 -4.12 4.48
N ARG A 9 -3.14 -3.41 5.57
CA ARG A 9 -4.35 -3.67 6.37
C ARG A 9 -5.64 -3.57 5.55
N ALA A 10 -5.72 -2.59 4.65
CA ALA A 10 -6.85 -2.50 3.74
C ALA A 10 -6.91 -3.76 2.86
N ALA A 11 -5.81 -4.16 2.23
CA ALA A 11 -5.76 -5.38 1.41
C ALA A 11 -6.20 -6.63 2.17
N ASP A 12 -5.76 -6.82 3.42
CA ASP A 12 -6.17 -7.97 4.24
C ASP A 12 -7.68 -7.98 4.53
N ASN A 13 -8.25 -6.80 4.82
CA ASN A 13 -9.69 -6.66 5.01
C ASN A 13 -10.49 -6.96 3.73
N LEU A 14 -9.95 -6.57 2.56
CA LEU A 14 -10.57 -6.89 1.27
C LEU A 14 -10.50 -8.38 0.96
N GLU A 15 -9.35 -9.02 1.22
CA GLU A 15 -9.21 -10.46 1.06
C GLU A 15 -10.19 -11.21 1.98
N ALA A 16 -10.24 -10.86 3.27
CA ALA A 16 -11.16 -11.47 4.21
C ALA A 16 -12.63 -11.33 3.78
N ALA A 17 -12.98 -10.22 3.11
CA ALA A 17 -14.33 -9.97 2.64
C ALA A 17 -14.73 -10.81 1.42
N ILE A 18 -13.89 -10.87 0.38
CA ILE A 18 -14.32 -11.34 -0.95
C ILE A 18 -13.39 -12.35 -1.65
N LYS A 19 -12.24 -12.71 -1.06
CA LYS A 19 -11.30 -13.66 -1.69
C LYS A 19 -11.95 -15.02 -1.92
N GLY A 20 -11.74 -15.58 -3.12
CA GLY A 20 -12.28 -16.89 -3.52
C GLY A 20 -13.80 -16.91 -3.73
N LYS A 21 -14.52 -15.81 -3.48
CA LYS A 21 -15.97 -15.73 -3.64
C LYS A 21 -16.33 -15.24 -5.05
N PRO A 22 -17.30 -15.88 -5.75
CA PRO A 22 -17.77 -15.40 -7.04
C PRO A 22 -18.36 -13.99 -6.96
N LEU A 23 -17.97 -13.15 -7.91
CA LEU A 23 -18.50 -11.80 -8.07
C LEU A 23 -19.88 -11.86 -8.71
N THR A 24 -20.89 -11.40 -7.98
CA THR A 24 -22.29 -11.34 -8.42
C THR A 24 -22.63 -10.01 -9.08
N ASP A 25 -21.91 -8.95 -8.74
CA ASP A 25 -22.01 -7.65 -9.40
C ASP A 25 -20.65 -6.92 -9.39
N VAL A 26 -20.37 -6.21 -10.48
CA VAL A 26 -19.12 -5.47 -10.69
C VAL A 26 -19.44 -4.15 -11.37
N TRP A 27 -19.00 -3.06 -10.76
CA TRP A 27 -19.21 -1.72 -11.31
C TRP A 27 -17.96 -0.86 -11.20
N PHE A 28 -17.67 -0.13 -12.27
CA PHE A 28 -16.60 0.86 -12.32
C PHE A 28 -17.15 2.22 -12.72
N ALA A 29 -16.69 3.31 -12.12
CA ALA A 29 -17.12 4.65 -12.50
C ALA A 29 -16.57 5.07 -13.88
N PHE A 30 -15.36 4.64 -14.21
CA PHE A 30 -14.63 5.13 -15.37
C PHE A 30 -15.09 4.47 -16.69
N PRO A 31 -15.37 5.24 -17.76
CA PRO A 31 -15.85 4.70 -19.04
C PRO A 31 -14.96 3.59 -19.61
N GLN A 32 -13.63 3.77 -19.57
CA GLN A 32 -12.66 2.81 -20.08
C GLN A 32 -12.63 1.48 -19.31
N LEU A 33 -13.18 1.44 -18.09
CA LEU A 33 -13.26 0.23 -17.28
C LEU A 33 -14.60 -0.52 -17.43
N LYS A 34 -15.60 0.09 -18.06
CA LYS A 34 -16.95 -0.47 -18.18
C LYS A 34 -16.98 -1.83 -18.89
N SER A 35 -16.09 -2.04 -19.88
CA SER A 35 -15.99 -3.29 -20.65
C SER A 35 -15.56 -4.50 -19.81
N TYR A 36 -14.95 -4.29 -18.64
CA TYR A 36 -14.54 -5.37 -17.74
C TYR A 36 -15.65 -5.83 -16.80
N GLN A 37 -16.73 -5.05 -16.64
CA GLN A 37 -17.80 -5.37 -15.67
C GLN A 37 -18.39 -6.76 -15.93
N SER A 38 -18.89 -7.01 -17.16
CA SER A 38 -19.48 -8.30 -17.53
C SER A 38 -18.46 -9.44 -17.55
N ARG A 39 -17.19 -9.15 -17.88
CA ARG A 39 -16.10 -10.14 -17.91
C ARG A 39 -15.70 -10.65 -16.52
N LEU A 40 -15.98 -9.87 -15.47
CA LEU A 40 -15.65 -10.22 -14.09
C LEU A 40 -16.81 -10.86 -13.33
N ILE A 41 -18.05 -10.81 -13.85
CA ILE A 41 -19.17 -11.56 -13.24
C ILE A 41 -18.86 -13.06 -13.28
N GLY A 42 -19.06 -13.72 -12.13
CA GLY A 42 -18.74 -15.13 -11.92
C GLY A 42 -17.25 -15.44 -11.68
N GLN A 43 -16.36 -14.49 -11.97
CA GLN A 43 -14.95 -14.59 -11.56
C GLN A 43 -14.81 -14.28 -10.06
N HIS A 44 -13.64 -14.54 -9.48
CA HIS A 44 -13.36 -14.23 -8.09
C HIS A 44 -12.02 -13.53 -7.93
N VAL A 45 -11.84 -12.83 -6.81
CA VAL A 45 -10.53 -12.29 -6.41
C VAL A 45 -9.68 -13.45 -5.88
N THR A 46 -8.50 -13.66 -6.46
CA THR A 46 -7.57 -14.72 -6.03
C THR A 46 -6.75 -14.27 -4.82
N HIS A 47 -6.24 -13.04 -4.85
CA HIS A 47 -5.56 -12.41 -3.73
C HIS A 47 -5.44 -10.89 -3.95
N VAL A 48 -5.09 -10.17 -2.88
CA VAL A 48 -4.81 -8.73 -2.95
C VAL A 48 -3.35 -8.47 -2.55
N GLU A 49 -2.56 -8.12 -3.56
CA GLU A 49 -1.15 -7.78 -3.41
C GLU A 49 -1.00 -6.27 -3.12
N THR A 50 0.03 -5.91 -2.37
CA THR A 50 0.41 -4.51 -2.14
C THR A 50 1.84 -4.29 -2.63
N ARG A 51 2.05 -3.19 -3.35
CA ARG A 51 3.40 -2.71 -3.70
C ARG A 51 3.56 -1.28 -3.21
N GLY A 52 4.13 -1.14 -2.02
CA GLY A 52 4.19 0.12 -1.29
C GLY A 52 2.80 0.65 -0.96
N LYS A 53 2.37 1.68 -1.71
CA LYS A 53 1.07 2.34 -1.51
C LYS A 53 0.04 2.02 -2.61
N ALA A 54 0.42 1.18 -3.57
CA ALA A 54 -0.49 0.64 -4.57
C ALA A 54 -1.08 -0.68 -4.09
N LEU A 55 -2.31 -0.94 -4.51
CA LEU A 55 -3.06 -2.16 -4.26
C LEU A 55 -3.38 -2.81 -5.61
N LEU A 56 -3.07 -4.10 -5.71
CA LEU A 56 -3.25 -4.95 -6.89
C LEU A 56 -4.26 -6.05 -6.54
N THR A 57 -5.50 -5.90 -7.03
CA THR A 57 -6.55 -6.90 -6.84
C THR A 57 -6.52 -7.87 -8.01
N HIS A 58 -6.02 -9.09 -7.78
CA HIS A 58 -5.88 -10.12 -8.80
C HIS A 58 -7.18 -10.92 -8.95
N PHE A 59 -7.66 -11.08 -10.18
CA PHE A 59 -8.85 -11.87 -10.49
C PHE A 59 -8.48 -13.24 -11.07
N SER A 60 -9.43 -14.18 -11.04
CA SER A 60 -9.27 -15.56 -11.54
C SER A 60 -9.15 -15.69 -13.06
N ASN A 61 -9.30 -14.59 -13.81
CA ASN A 61 -9.18 -14.53 -15.27
C ASN A 61 -7.93 -13.75 -15.73
N ASP A 62 -6.87 -13.76 -14.92
CA ASP A 62 -5.56 -13.14 -15.14
C ASP A 62 -5.56 -11.60 -15.24
N LEU A 63 -6.71 -10.95 -15.03
CA LEU A 63 -6.78 -9.51 -14.91
C LEU A 63 -6.39 -9.06 -13.50
N THR A 64 -5.81 -7.87 -13.42
CA THR A 64 -5.48 -7.23 -12.15
C THR A 64 -5.98 -5.80 -12.12
N LEU A 65 -6.79 -5.45 -11.13
CA LEU A 65 -7.16 -4.06 -10.88
C LEU A 65 -6.05 -3.41 -10.07
N TYR A 66 -5.33 -2.49 -10.70
CA TYR A 66 -4.44 -1.56 -10.02
C TYR A 66 -5.25 -0.41 -9.44
N SER A 67 -5.00 -0.07 -8.18
CA SER A 67 -5.52 1.13 -7.57
C SER A 67 -4.50 1.78 -6.65
N HIS A 68 -4.43 3.11 -6.70
CA HIS A 68 -3.63 3.89 -5.77
C HIS A 68 -4.51 4.95 -5.09
N ASN A 69 -4.60 4.87 -3.77
CA ASN A 69 -5.51 5.73 -2.99
C ASN A 69 -5.11 7.21 -3.02
N GLN A 70 -3.85 7.50 -3.32
CA GLN A 70 -3.30 8.86 -3.25
C GLN A 70 -3.64 9.46 -1.87
N LEU A 71 -4.17 10.69 -1.82
CA LEU A 71 -4.50 11.35 -0.56
C LEU A 71 -5.88 10.96 0.00
N TYR A 72 -6.85 10.64 -0.87
CA TYR A 72 -8.27 10.64 -0.50
C TYR A 72 -8.99 9.30 -0.73
N GLY A 73 -8.37 8.40 -1.49
CA GLY A 73 -8.92 7.09 -1.81
C GLY A 73 -9.09 6.25 -0.55
N VAL A 74 -10.22 5.56 -0.45
CA VAL A 74 -10.52 4.68 0.68
C VAL A 74 -11.37 3.51 0.23
N TRP A 75 -10.99 2.32 0.68
CA TRP A 75 -11.79 1.12 0.54
C TRP A 75 -12.72 0.95 1.74
N ARG A 76 -13.94 0.48 1.49
CA ARG A 76 -14.91 0.08 2.51
C ARG A 76 -15.40 -1.33 2.24
N VAL A 77 -15.66 -2.07 3.31
CA VAL A 77 -16.31 -3.39 3.28
C VAL A 77 -17.69 -3.22 3.90
N VAL A 78 -18.72 -3.74 3.24
CA VAL A 78 -20.12 -3.69 3.71
C VAL A 78 -20.80 -5.02 3.45
N ASP A 79 -21.96 -5.23 4.07
CA ASP A 79 -22.84 -6.33 3.69
C ASP A 79 -23.44 -6.08 2.30
N THR A 80 -23.64 -7.15 1.53
CA THR A 80 -24.20 -7.03 0.19
C THR A 80 -25.62 -6.45 0.25
N GLY A 81 -25.85 -5.39 -0.52
CA GLY A 81 -27.11 -4.62 -0.54
C GLY A 81 -27.11 -3.39 0.38
N GLU A 82 -26.09 -3.22 1.22
CA GLU A 82 -25.94 -2.01 2.04
C GLU A 82 -25.31 -0.87 1.23
N GLU A 83 -25.87 0.33 1.36
CA GLU A 83 -25.32 1.55 0.78
C GLU A 83 -24.87 2.52 1.89
N PRO A 84 -23.55 2.71 2.09
CA PRO A 84 -23.05 3.64 3.07
C PRO A 84 -23.48 5.07 2.81
N GLN A 85 -23.99 5.75 3.84
CA GLN A 85 -24.20 7.19 3.78
C GLN A 85 -22.84 7.91 3.75
N THR A 86 -22.48 8.44 2.58
CA THR A 86 -21.24 9.20 2.40
C THR A 86 -21.36 10.21 1.25
N THR A 87 -20.67 11.34 1.39
CA THR A 87 -20.52 12.34 0.31
C THR A 87 -19.39 12.00 -0.67
N ARG A 88 -18.66 10.90 -0.43
CA ARG A 88 -17.56 10.47 -1.28
C ARG A 88 -18.07 9.86 -2.58
N VAL A 89 -17.35 10.11 -3.67
CA VAL A 89 -17.68 9.57 -4.99
C VAL A 89 -17.24 8.12 -5.10
N LEU A 90 -18.17 7.20 -5.38
CA LEU A 90 -17.87 5.78 -5.63
C LEU A 90 -17.11 5.62 -6.95
N ARG A 91 -16.09 4.75 -6.94
CA ARG A 91 -15.20 4.49 -8.08
C ARG A 91 -15.19 3.04 -8.53
N VAL A 92 -15.23 2.11 -7.58
CA VAL A 92 -15.26 0.66 -7.83
C VAL A 92 -16.22 0.00 -6.86
N LYS A 93 -17.02 -0.95 -7.36
CA LYS A 93 -17.80 -1.88 -6.55
C LYS A 93 -17.49 -3.30 -7.02
N LEU A 94 -17.09 -4.17 -6.10
CA LEU A 94 -16.94 -5.60 -6.30
C LEU A 94 -17.81 -6.31 -5.26
N GLN A 95 -18.88 -6.94 -5.72
CA GLN A 95 -19.92 -7.51 -4.88
C GLN A 95 -19.91 -9.03 -4.99
N THR A 96 -20.01 -9.70 -3.85
CA THR A 96 -20.21 -11.15 -3.71
C THR A 96 -21.58 -11.39 -3.08
N ALA A 97 -21.93 -12.66 -2.81
CA ALA A 97 -23.23 -13.00 -2.23
C ALA A 97 -23.47 -12.33 -0.86
N ASP A 98 -22.46 -12.22 0.00
CA ASP A 98 -22.58 -11.75 1.39
C ASP A 98 -21.85 -10.44 1.66
N LYS A 99 -20.73 -10.16 0.97
CA LYS A 99 -19.93 -8.96 1.16
C LYS A 99 -19.74 -8.17 -0.12
N THR A 100 -19.67 -6.84 0.02
CA THR A 100 -19.29 -5.92 -1.05
C THR A 100 -18.10 -5.06 -0.61
N ILE A 101 -17.16 -4.87 -1.52
CA ILE A 101 -16.08 -3.89 -1.34
C ILE A 101 -16.25 -2.70 -2.28
N LEU A 102 -16.02 -1.51 -1.73
CA LEU A 102 -16.30 -0.23 -2.38
C LEU A 102 -15.07 0.66 -2.30
N LEU A 103 -14.53 1.07 -3.46
CA LEU A 103 -13.47 2.08 -3.53
C LEU A 103 -14.09 3.45 -3.77
N TYR A 104 -13.81 4.40 -2.89
CA TYR A 104 -14.26 5.78 -2.97
C TYR A 104 -13.10 6.73 -3.25
N SER A 105 -13.39 7.83 -3.95
CA SER A 105 -12.53 9.01 -4.14
C SER A 105 -11.20 8.81 -4.89
N ALA A 106 -10.69 7.59 -5.04
CA ALA A 106 -9.47 7.33 -5.79
C ALA A 106 -9.60 7.75 -7.27
N SER A 107 -8.53 8.28 -7.84
CA SER A 107 -8.47 8.71 -9.24
C SER A 107 -7.58 7.83 -10.10
N ASP A 108 -6.61 7.16 -9.48
CA ASP A 108 -5.60 6.35 -10.13
C ASP A 108 -6.03 4.87 -10.04
N ILE A 109 -6.76 4.42 -11.07
CA ILE A 109 -7.39 3.11 -11.14
C ILE A 109 -7.31 2.61 -12.58
N GLU A 110 -6.72 1.44 -12.77
CA GLU A 110 -6.50 0.85 -14.08
C GLU A 110 -6.73 -0.66 -14.02
N MET A 111 -7.19 -1.24 -15.13
CA MET A 111 -7.22 -2.70 -15.30
C MET A 111 -5.99 -3.10 -16.11
N LEU A 112 -5.20 -4.02 -15.57
CA LEU A 112 -3.93 -4.47 -16.13
C LEU A 112 -4.00 -5.95 -16.51
N THR A 113 -3.42 -6.29 -17.66
CA THR A 113 -3.06 -7.66 -18.03
C THR A 113 -1.72 -8.06 -17.40
N PRO A 114 -1.35 -9.36 -17.40
CA PRO A 114 -0.06 -9.81 -16.89
C PRO A 114 1.14 -9.08 -17.53
N GLU A 115 1.08 -8.79 -18.83
CA GLU A 115 2.14 -8.07 -19.55
C GLU A 115 2.22 -6.61 -19.10
N GLN A 116 1.07 -5.97 -18.88
CA GLN A 116 1.00 -4.58 -18.43
C GLN A 116 1.50 -4.41 -17.00
N LEU A 117 1.33 -5.40 -16.12
CA LEU A 117 1.90 -5.37 -14.76
C LEU A 117 3.42 -5.20 -14.77
N THR A 118 4.12 -5.84 -15.71
CA THR A 118 5.58 -5.77 -15.82
C THR A 118 6.08 -4.45 -16.41
N THR A 119 5.22 -3.72 -17.10
CA THR A 119 5.55 -2.47 -17.81
C THR A 119 4.95 -1.22 -17.18
N HIS A 120 4.09 -1.38 -16.16
CA HIS A 120 3.43 -0.26 -15.49
C HIS A 120 4.46 0.69 -14.85
N PRO A 121 4.45 2.00 -15.17
CA PRO A 121 5.51 2.93 -14.77
C PRO A 121 5.79 2.98 -13.26
N PHE A 122 4.73 2.93 -12.43
CA PHE A 122 4.88 2.90 -10.97
C PHE A 122 5.50 1.57 -10.50
N LEU A 123 5.05 0.44 -11.05
CA LEU A 123 5.46 -0.90 -10.62
C LEU A 123 6.88 -1.24 -11.09
N GLN A 124 7.37 -0.63 -12.18
CA GLN A 124 8.76 -0.76 -12.59
C GLN A 124 9.72 0.06 -11.72
N ARG A 125 9.24 1.19 -11.19
CA ARG A 125 10.08 2.13 -10.44
C ARG A 125 10.14 1.81 -8.96
N VAL A 126 9.12 1.16 -8.42
CA VAL A 126 8.99 0.88 -6.98
C VAL A 126 10.14 0.01 -6.49
N GLY A 127 10.71 0.38 -5.34
CA GLY A 127 11.74 -0.40 -4.65
C GLY A 127 11.14 -1.58 -3.86
N PRO A 128 11.97 -2.30 -3.10
CA PRO A 128 11.50 -3.33 -2.18
C PRO A 128 10.47 -2.77 -1.18
N ASP A 129 9.48 -3.57 -0.82
CA ASP A 129 8.43 -3.21 0.15
C ASP A 129 8.92 -3.44 1.59
N VAL A 130 8.74 -2.44 2.47
CA VAL A 130 9.15 -2.55 3.88
C VAL A 130 8.37 -3.60 4.68
N LEU A 131 7.21 -4.03 4.18
CA LEU A 131 6.40 -5.08 4.77
C LEU A 131 6.67 -6.47 4.15
N ASP A 132 7.52 -6.57 3.13
CA ASP A 132 7.95 -7.87 2.60
C ASP A 132 8.78 -8.59 3.68
N PRO A 133 8.38 -9.79 4.12
CA PRO A 133 9.13 -10.56 5.12
C PRO A 133 10.53 -10.99 4.62
N ASN A 134 10.75 -11.03 3.30
CA ASN A 134 12.04 -11.39 2.73
C ASN A 134 13.03 -10.22 2.69
N LEU A 135 12.56 -8.98 2.90
CA LEU A 135 13.43 -7.82 2.96
C LEU A 135 14.14 -7.77 4.33
N THR A 136 15.46 -7.92 4.33
CA THR A 136 16.27 -7.91 5.55
C THR A 136 16.98 -6.57 5.77
N PRO A 137 17.36 -6.23 7.01
CA PRO A 137 18.18 -5.06 7.32
C PRO A 137 19.49 -5.03 6.52
N GLU A 138 20.09 -6.19 6.23
CA GLU A 138 21.32 -6.31 5.43
C GLU A 138 21.10 -5.79 4.01
N VAL A 139 20.02 -6.22 3.35
CA VAL A 139 19.65 -5.74 2.02
C VAL A 139 19.36 -4.23 2.05
N VAL A 140 18.76 -3.73 3.13
CA VAL A 140 18.53 -2.28 3.31
C VAL A 140 19.86 -1.52 3.47
N LYS A 141 20.81 -2.03 4.25
CA LYS A 141 22.17 -1.44 4.41
C LYS A 141 22.90 -1.38 3.07
N GLU A 142 22.90 -2.47 2.31
CA GLU A 142 23.50 -2.52 0.97
C GLU A 142 22.87 -1.47 0.05
N ARG A 143 21.54 -1.37 0.08
CA ARG A 143 20.80 -0.39 -0.73
C ARG A 143 21.11 1.05 -0.31
N LEU A 144 21.18 1.34 0.99
CA LEU A 144 21.58 2.65 1.53
C LEU A 144 22.99 3.05 1.06
N LEU A 145 23.93 2.11 1.06
CA LEU A 145 25.33 2.35 0.66
C LEU A 145 25.56 2.28 -0.86
N SER A 146 24.58 1.82 -1.63
CA SER A 146 24.69 1.75 -3.09
C SER A 146 24.99 3.13 -3.70
N PRO A 147 25.75 3.19 -4.82
CA PRO A 147 26.06 4.47 -5.50
C PRO A 147 24.82 5.31 -5.81
N ARG A 148 23.69 4.66 -6.08
CA ARG A 148 22.42 5.31 -6.41
C ARG A 148 21.83 6.11 -5.24
N PHE A 149 21.99 5.65 -3.99
CA PHE A 149 21.27 6.21 -2.84
C PHE A 149 22.19 6.84 -1.79
N ARG A 150 23.46 6.43 -1.69
CA ARG A 150 24.36 6.83 -0.60
C ARG A 150 24.57 8.32 -0.39
N ASN A 151 24.38 9.13 -1.43
CA ASN A 151 24.56 10.60 -1.39
C ASN A 151 23.24 11.39 -1.37
N ARG A 152 22.09 10.72 -1.25
CA ARG A 152 20.76 11.34 -1.14
C ARG A 152 20.46 11.72 0.30
N GLN A 153 19.83 12.88 0.51
CA GLN A 153 19.37 13.31 1.83
C GLN A 153 18.12 12.51 2.28
N PHE A 154 18.05 12.15 3.55
CA PHE A 154 16.95 11.35 4.10
C PHE A 154 15.59 12.02 3.99
N ALA A 155 15.50 13.35 4.04
CA ALA A 155 14.25 14.10 3.91
C ALA A 155 13.47 13.74 2.65
N GLY A 156 14.19 13.55 1.53
CA GLY A 156 13.63 13.13 0.24
C GLY A 156 13.76 11.63 -0.01
N LEU A 157 14.84 10.98 0.44
CA LEU A 157 15.07 9.55 0.19
C LEU A 157 13.98 8.67 0.79
N LEU A 158 13.55 8.95 2.02
CA LEU A 158 12.53 8.15 2.72
C LEU A 158 11.11 8.39 2.19
N LEU A 159 10.91 9.34 1.28
CA LEU A 159 9.65 9.53 0.54
C LEU A 159 9.71 8.96 -0.88
N ASP A 160 10.91 8.65 -1.38
CA ASP A 160 11.15 8.14 -2.73
C ASP A 160 10.79 6.65 -2.78
N GLN A 161 9.65 6.32 -3.39
CA GLN A 161 9.19 4.93 -3.48
C GLN A 161 10.15 4.03 -4.27
N ALA A 162 11.10 4.60 -5.03
CA ALA A 162 12.15 3.81 -5.68
C ALA A 162 13.23 3.32 -4.70
N PHE A 163 13.35 3.94 -3.53
CA PHE A 163 14.25 3.49 -2.47
C PHE A 163 13.61 2.34 -1.69
N LEU A 164 12.60 2.63 -0.88
CA LEU A 164 11.82 1.65 -0.15
C LEU A 164 10.33 2.00 -0.29
N ALA A 165 9.56 1.02 -0.75
CA ALA A 165 8.14 1.20 -0.99
C ALA A 165 7.36 1.13 0.33
N GLY A 166 6.30 1.93 0.43
CA GLY A 166 5.41 1.92 1.59
C GLY A 166 5.75 3.00 2.62
N LEU A 167 6.96 3.55 2.62
CA LEU A 167 7.31 4.70 3.45
C LEU A 167 6.58 5.96 3.00
N GLY A 168 6.07 6.74 3.94
CA GLY A 168 5.60 8.10 3.72
C GLY A 168 6.05 9.05 4.81
N ASN A 169 5.28 10.11 5.01
CA ASN A 169 5.69 11.21 5.86
C ASN A 169 5.68 10.85 7.34
N TYR A 170 4.67 10.12 7.83
CA TYR A 170 4.64 9.77 9.25
C TYR A 170 5.73 8.76 9.56
N LEU A 171 5.90 7.71 8.75
CA LEU A 171 6.97 6.74 8.95
C LEU A 171 8.35 7.40 8.88
N ARG A 172 8.57 8.31 7.92
CA ARG A 172 9.83 9.05 7.83
C ARG A 172 10.16 9.79 9.13
N VAL A 173 9.18 10.50 9.71
CA VAL A 173 9.40 11.29 10.92
C VAL A 173 9.70 10.37 12.10
N GLU A 174 8.92 9.31 12.29
CA GLU A 174 9.12 8.34 13.37
C GLU A 174 10.48 7.62 13.27
N ILE A 175 10.84 7.14 12.07
CA ILE A 175 12.12 6.45 11.82
C ILE A 175 13.30 7.37 12.13
N LEU A 176 13.28 8.60 11.63
CA LEU A 176 14.37 9.56 11.84
C LEU A 176 14.49 9.99 13.31
N TRP A 177 13.35 10.14 14.00
CA TRP A 177 13.32 10.40 15.44
C TRP A 177 13.93 9.23 16.23
N GLN A 178 13.54 7.99 15.93
CA GLN A 178 14.00 6.78 16.62
C GLN A 178 15.53 6.63 16.58
N VAL A 179 16.17 7.03 15.49
CA VAL A 179 17.64 6.96 15.35
C VAL A 179 18.37 8.28 15.60
N GLY A 180 17.65 9.32 16.03
CA GLY A 180 18.24 10.63 16.36
C GLY A 180 18.88 11.36 15.17
N LEU A 181 18.37 11.16 13.96
CA LEU A 181 18.92 11.78 12.74
C LEU A 181 17.98 12.87 12.19
N THR A 182 18.55 13.94 11.66
CA THR A 182 17.80 14.92 10.88
C THR A 182 17.71 14.51 9.41
N GLY A 183 16.72 15.04 8.69
CA GLY A 183 16.54 14.75 7.26
C GLY A 183 17.69 15.21 6.34
N ASN A 184 18.64 16.01 6.85
CA ASN A 184 19.76 16.53 6.06
C ASN A 184 20.94 15.54 5.95
N HIS A 185 20.96 14.49 6.78
CA HIS A 185 21.98 13.45 6.73
C HIS A 185 21.87 12.60 5.46
N LYS A 186 22.97 11.92 5.13
CA LYS A 186 23.09 10.98 4.01
C LYS A 186 23.72 9.69 4.53
N ALA A 187 23.38 8.57 3.91
CA ALA A 187 23.89 7.26 4.34
C ALA A 187 25.42 7.16 4.31
N LYS A 188 26.09 7.80 3.34
CA LYS A 188 27.56 7.80 3.25
C LYS A 188 28.27 8.47 4.43
N ASP A 189 27.56 9.32 5.19
CA ASP A 189 28.13 10.13 6.28
C ASP A 189 27.86 9.48 7.65
N LEU A 190 27.14 8.35 7.69
CA LEU A 190 26.85 7.61 8.92
C LEU A 190 27.99 6.67 9.30
N ASN A 191 28.22 6.51 10.60
CA ASN A 191 29.04 5.41 11.10
C ASN A 191 28.28 4.06 11.02
N ALA A 192 28.99 2.95 11.25
CA ALA A 192 28.41 1.62 11.13
C ALA A 192 27.21 1.38 12.08
N ALA A 193 27.28 1.87 13.32
CA ALA A 193 26.21 1.70 14.30
C ALA A 193 24.95 2.50 13.92
N GLN A 194 25.11 3.72 13.43
CA GLN A 194 24.00 4.55 12.94
C GLN A 194 23.35 3.95 11.69
N LEU A 195 24.16 3.42 10.77
CA LEU A 195 23.66 2.79 9.55
C LEU A 195 22.84 1.53 9.87
N ASP A 196 23.32 0.72 10.82
CA ASP A 196 22.64 -0.48 11.29
C ASP A 196 21.31 -0.15 11.98
N ALA A 197 21.33 0.81 12.92
CA ALA A 197 20.11 1.28 13.59
C ALA A 197 19.07 1.82 12.60
N LEU A 198 19.50 2.61 11.59
CA LEU A 198 18.60 3.12 10.55
C LEU A 198 18.02 2.00 9.69
N ALA A 199 18.81 1.02 9.30
CA ALA A 199 18.34 -0.09 8.49
C ALA A 199 17.29 -0.95 9.21
N HIS A 200 17.48 -1.19 10.51
CA HIS A 200 16.48 -1.82 11.36
C HIS A 200 15.20 -0.98 11.48
N ALA A 201 15.32 0.30 11.85
CA ALA A 201 14.16 1.18 11.99
C ALA A 201 13.35 1.31 10.69
N LEU A 202 14.01 1.31 9.52
CA LEU A 202 13.34 1.34 8.21
C LEU A 202 12.40 0.15 7.96
N LEU A 203 12.54 -0.95 8.69
CA LEU A 203 11.69 -2.13 8.61
C LEU A 203 10.81 -2.31 9.84
N ASP A 204 11.38 -2.12 11.04
CA ASP A 204 10.70 -2.38 12.30
C ASP A 204 9.57 -1.39 12.56
N THR A 205 9.77 -0.08 12.28
CA THR A 205 8.74 0.94 12.50
C THR A 205 7.51 0.71 11.61
N PRO A 206 7.63 0.49 10.28
CA PRO A 206 6.48 0.16 9.44
C PRO A 206 5.81 -1.17 9.82
N ARG A 207 6.59 -2.21 10.13
CA ARG A 207 6.05 -3.53 10.50
C ARG A 207 5.30 -3.49 11.83
N LEU A 208 5.82 -2.73 12.81
CA LEU A 208 5.12 -2.47 14.07
C LEU A 208 3.82 -1.70 13.81
N SER A 209 3.86 -0.63 13.02
CA SER A 209 2.66 0.13 12.63
C SER A 209 1.60 -0.79 12.01
N TYR A 210 2.01 -1.69 11.11
CA TYR A 210 1.11 -2.67 10.50
C TYR A 210 0.52 -3.65 11.53
N ALA A 211 1.35 -4.21 12.41
CA ALA A 211 0.94 -5.24 13.36
C ALA A 211 0.08 -4.71 14.52
N THR A 212 0.34 -3.50 15.01
CA THR A 212 -0.27 -2.99 16.24
C THR A 212 -1.31 -1.90 16.03
N ARG A 213 -1.41 -1.31 14.84
CA ARG A 213 -2.42 -0.29 14.56
C ARG A 213 -3.76 -0.98 14.25
N GLY A 214 -4.45 -1.42 15.29
CA GLY A 214 -5.75 -2.10 15.24
C GLY A 214 -6.88 -1.31 15.89
N GLN A 215 -7.94 -1.06 15.10
CA GLN A 215 -9.14 -0.24 15.33
C GLN A 215 -8.92 1.28 15.35
N VAL A 216 -9.38 1.94 14.28
CA VAL A 216 -9.54 3.40 14.24
C VAL A 216 -10.63 3.75 15.24
N ASP A 217 -10.28 4.38 16.34
CA ASP A 217 -11.21 5.16 17.15
C ASP A 217 -10.97 6.61 16.74
N GLU A 218 -11.87 7.19 15.93
CA GLU A 218 -11.73 8.57 15.45
C GLU A 218 -11.64 9.60 16.59
N ASN A 219 -11.95 9.18 17.84
CA ASN A 219 -11.91 10.01 19.04
C ASN A 219 -10.70 9.78 19.95
N LYS A 220 -9.77 8.88 19.61
CA LYS A 220 -8.56 8.64 20.42
C LYS A 220 -7.29 8.79 19.60
N TYR A 221 -6.40 9.66 20.09
CA TYR A 221 -5.01 9.66 19.65
C TYR A 221 -4.43 8.27 19.93
N HIS A 222 -4.19 7.49 18.88
CA HIS A 222 -3.46 6.25 18.97
C HIS A 222 -2.04 6.58 19.42
N GLY A 223 -1.79 6.47 20.74
CA GLY A 223 -0.46 6.53 21.31
C GLY A 223 0.38 5.48 20.61
N ALA A 224 1.28 5.93 19.74
CA ALA A 224 2.09 5.03 18.99
C ALA A 224 3.05 4.33 19.95
N LEU A 225 3.12 3.01 19.88
CA LEU A 225 4.01 2.17 20.70
C LEU A 225 5.49 2.32 20.30
N PHE A 226 5.85 3.37 19.57
CA PHE A 226 7.23 3.67 19.19
C PHE A 226 8.00 4.05 20.46
N ARG A 227 8.93 3.20 20.88
CA ARG A 227 9.91 3.49 21.92
C ARG A 227 11.27 3.69 21.28
#